data_AF-A0A6A4F6S7-F1
#
_entry.id   AF-A0A6A4F6S7-F1
#
_cell.length_a   1.000
_cell.length_b   1.000
_cell.length_c   1.000
_cell.angle_alpha   90.00
_cell.angle_beta   90.00
_cell.angle_gamma   90.00
#
_symmetry.space_group_name_H-M   'P 1'
#
loop_
_entity.id
_entity.type
_entity.pdbx_description
1 polymer ?
#
loop_
_entity_poly.entity_id
_entity_poly.type
_entity_poly.pdbx_seq_one_letter_code
_entity_poly.pdbx_strand_id
1 'polypeptide(L)'
;MRLPVVLDCGTNNLADPFYISRLQKRVRGEKFRGLWQLDDLPPASQPEYALPFNDDVQGTAPVVLGGLLAAVPLLGKPISERKFGAGTVGTGIVDLIAQAISRETGKTVEESRKQI
;
A
#
# COMPACT_ATOMS: atom_id res chain seq x y z
N MET A 1 -2.53 12.89 -21.55
CA MET A 1 -1.22 13.44 -21.13
C MET A 1 -0.98 13.04 -19.69
N ARG A 2 0.23 12.62 -19.30
CA ARG A 2 0.58 12.29 -17.90
C ARG A 2 1.61 13.32 -17.41
N LEU A 3 1.44 13.84 -16.18
CA LEU A 3 2.38 14.78 -15.57
C LEU A 3 3.05 14.11 -14.36
N PRO A 4 4.32 13.70 -14.45
CA PRO A 4 5.05 13.23 -13.29
C PRO A 4 5.35 14.39 -12.34
N VAL A 5 5.13 14.19 -11.04
CA VAL A 5 5.39 15.18 -10.00
C VAL A 5 6.27 14.56 -8.93
N VAL A 6 7.25 15.32 -8.43
CA VAL A 6 8.13 14.92 -7.31
C VAL A 6 8.03 15.98 -6.21
N LEU A 7 7.71 15.55 -4.99
CA LEU A 7 7.69 16.44 -3.82
C LEU A 7 9.05 16.41 -3.11
N ASP A 8 9.86 17.45 -3.30
CA ASP A 8 11.14 17.59 -2.60
C ASP A 8 10.92 18.04 -1.15
N CYS A 9 10.86 17.07 -0.25
CA CYS A 9 10.72 17.29 1.20
C CYS A 9 12.07 17.22 1.93
N GLY A 10 13.19 17.35 1.22
CA GLY A 10 14.55 17.13 1.74
C GLY A 10 14.96 15.66 1.81
N THR A 11 16.22 15.43 2.15
CA THR A 11 16.86 14.11 2.17
C THR A 11 17.53 13.82 3.52
N ASN A 12 17.65 12.55 3.87
CA ASN A 12 18.46 12.14 5.02
C ASN A 12 19.92 11.83 4.63
N ASN A 13 20.19 11.69 3.33
CA ASN A 13 21.53 11.50 2.78
C ASN A 13 22.09 12.85 2.30
N LEU A 14 22.83 13.54 3.16
CA LEU A 14 23.36 14.89 2.90
C LEU A 14 24.78 14.90 2.32
N ALA A 15 25.42 13.74 2.25
CA ALA A 15 26.82 13.64 1.83
C ALA A 15 26.98 13.50 0.31
N ASP A 16 25.88 13.43 -0.44
CA ASP A 16 25.89 13.23 -1.89
C ASP A 16 26.22 14.55 -2.62
N PRO A 17 27.41 14.67 -3.24
CA PRO A 17 27.81 15.89 -3.95
C PRO A 17 27.04 16.11 -5.26
N PHE A 18 26.29 15.11 -5.73
CA PHE A 18 25.48 15.17 -6.95
C PHE A 18 23.98 15.36 -6.65
N TYR A 19 23.60 15.62 -5.40
CA TYR A 19 22.20 15.84 -5.04
C TYR A 19 21.68 17.15 -5.67
N ILE A 20 20.78 17.00 -6.65
CA ILE A 20 20.21 18.10 -7.44
C ILE A 20 19.14 18.93 -6.71
N SER A 21 18.68 18.42 -5.56
CA SER A 21 17.54 18.92 -4.81
C SER A 21 17.99 19.70 -3.57
N ARG A 22 17.06 20.21 -2.77
CA ARG A 22 17.39 21.03 -1.60
C ARG A 22 18.14 20.21 -0.54
N LEU A 23 19.39 20.59 -0.26
CA LEU A 23 20.23 19.99 0.78
C LEU A 23 19.77 20.41 2.19
N GLN A 24 18.68 19.80 2.63
CA GLN A 24 18.14 19.94 3.98
C GLN A 24 17.68 18.57 4.49
N LYS A 25 17.65 18.41 5.81
CA LYS A 25 17.06 17.22 6.45
C LYS A 25 15.59 17.08 6.07
N ARG A 26 15.13 15.83 5.95
CA ARG A 26 13.75 15.50 5.57
C ARG A 26 12.74 16.14 6.55
N VAL A 27 11.79 16.89 6.01
CA VAL A 27 10.66 17.46 6.76
C VAL A 27 9.68 16.34 7.16
N ARG A 28 9.16 16.40 8.40
CA ARG A 28 8.26 15.40 8.99
C ARG A 28 7.17 16.08 9.82
N GLY A 29 6.20 15.28 10.29
CA GLY A 29 5.15 15.72 11.21
C GLY A 29 4.21 16.74 10.57
N GLU A 30 3.66 17.64 11.40
CA GLU A 30 2.70 18.67 10.97
C GLU A 30 3.24 19.54 9.84
N LYS A 31 4.55 19.84 9.83
CA LYS A 31 5.18 20.61 8.76
C LYS A 31 5.14 19.89 7.41
N PHE A 32 5.18 18.55 7.40
CA PHE A 32 5.03 17.75 6.18
C PHE A 32 3.56 17.62 5.78
N ARG A 33 2.66 17.40 6.75
CA ARG A 33 1.22 17.32 6.50
C ARG A 33 0.67 18.62 5.92
N GLY A 34 1.16 19.76 6.44
CA GLY A 34 0.86 21.08 5.90
C GLY A 34 1.46 21.38 4.53
N LEU A 35 2.24 20.48 3.91
CA LEU A 35 2.54 20.60 2.47
C LEU A 35 1.32 20.22 1.62
N TRP A 36 0.40 19.47 2.20
CA TRP A 36 -0.83 18.98 1.58
C TRP A 36 -2.02 19.84 2.02
N GLN A 37 -1.90 21.17 1.97
CA GLN A 37 -2.92 22.18 2.34
C GLN A 37 -4.23 22.11 1.50
N LEU A 38 -4.76 20.92 1.25
CA LEU A 38 -6.15 20.71 0.87
C LEU A 38 -7.10 21.08 2.03
N ASP A 39 -6.65 21.03 3.28
CA ASP A 39 -7.48 21.37 4.45
C ASP A 39 -7.83 22.87 4.54
N ASP A 40 -7.03 23.75 3.92
CA ASP A 40 -7.29 25.20 3.83
C ASP A 40 -8.17 25.58 2.62
N LEU A 41 -8.52 24.62 1.76
CA LEU A 41 -9.52 24.85 0.74
C LEU A 41 -10.90 24.92 1.41
N PRO A 42 -11.76 25.88 1.04
CA PRO A 42 -13.13 25.89 1.53
C PRO A 42 -13.78 24.52 1.24
N PRO A 43 -14.67 23.99 2.10
CA PRO A 43 -15.21 22.64 1.94
C PRO A 43 -15.79 22.33 0.56
N ALA A 44 -16.29 23.34 -0.16
CA ALA A 44 -16.79 23.23 -1.53
C ALA A 44 -15.70 23.10 -2.62
N SER A 45 -14.44 23.31 -2.27
CA SER A 45 -13.25 23.24 -3.14
C SER A 45 -12.27 22.17 -2.70
N GLN A 46 -12.48 21.57 -1.52
CA GLN A 46 -11.83 20.31 -1.17
C GLN A 46 -12.31 19.25 -2.16
N PRO A 47 -11.41 18.62 -2.93
CA PRO A 47 -11.83 17.64 -3.90
C PRO A 47 -12.37 16.43 -3.14
N GLU A 48 -13.70 16.33 -3.06
CA GLU A 48 -14.44 15.08 -2.84
C GLU A 48 -14.08 14.01 -3.92
N TYR A 49 -13.31 14.41 -4.94
CA TYR A 49 -12.95 13.69 -6.16
C TYR A 49 -11.46 13.32 -6.30
N ALA A 50 -10.63 13.48 -5.28
CA ALA A 50 -9.32 12.83 -5.33
C ALA A 50 -9.57 11.32 -5.21
N LEU A 51 -9.30 10.56 -6.27
CA LEU A 51 -9.29 9.09 -6.27
C LEU A 51 -7.82 8.62 -6.16
N PRO A 52 -7.15 8.79 -4.99
CA PRO A 52 -5.77 8.38 -4.86
C PRO A 52 -5.69 6.86 -4.95
N PHE A 53 -4.75 6.39 -5.75
CA PHE A 53 -4.34 5.00 -5.81
C PHE A 53 -2.86 4.93 -5.44
N ASN A 54 -2.54 4.16 -4.39
CA ASN A 54 -1.19 3.88 -3.98
C ASN A 54 -0.80 2.50 -4.53
N ASP A 55 0.06 2.45 -5.55
CA ASP A 55 0.46 1.20 -6.18
C ASP A 55 1.22 0.26 -5.23
N ASP A 56 2.06 0.79 -4.34
CA ASP A 56 2.82 -0.01 -3.37
C ASP A 56 1.90 -0.81 -2.44
N VAL A 57 0.74 -0.25 -2.08
CA VAL A 57 -0.24 -0.91 -1.19
C VAL A 57 -1.35 -1.60 -1.97
N GLN A 58 -2.06 -0.86 -2.83
CA GLN A 58 -3.26 -1.31 -3.54
C GLN A 58 -2.94 -2.02 -4.87
N GLY A 59 -1.75 -1.83 -5.44
CA GLY A 59 -1.29 -2.54 -6.64
C GLY A 59 -0.57 -3.85 -6.31
N THR A 60 0.30 -3.84 -5.30
CA THR A 60 1.07 -5.03 -4.90
C THR A 60 0.18 -6.18 -4.42
N ALA A 61 -0.79 -5.90 -3.56
CA ALA A 61 -1.58 -6.95 -2.92
C ALA A 61 -2.43 -7.79 -3.89
N PRO A 62 -3.17 -7.19 -4.85
CA PRO A 62 -3.91 -7.95 -5.86
C PRO A 62 -3.02 -8.79 -6.78
N VAL A 63 -1.84 -8.29 -7.15
CA VAL A 63 -0.89 -9.03 -8.00
C VAL A 63 -0.39 -10.29 -7.29
N VAL A 64 -0.04 -10.17 -6.01
CA VAL A 64 0.36 -11.31 -5.17
C VAL A 64 -0.78 -12.32 -5.05
N LEU A 65 -2.00 -11.88 -4.72
CA LEU A 65 -3.15 -12.76 -4.62
C LEU A 65 -3.44 -13.46 -5.96
N GLY A 66 -3.37 -12.75 -7.08
CA GLY A 66 -3.53 -13.31 -8.42
C GLY A 66 -2.53 -14.43 -8.72
N GLY A 67 -1.26 -14.22 -8.35
CA GLY A 67 -0.22 -15.25 -8.46
C GLY A 67 -0.52 -16.48 -7.60
N LEU A 68 -0.97 -16.28 -6.36
CA LEU A 68 -1.35 -17.38 -5.46
C LEU A 68 -2.52 -18.19 -6.02
N LEU A 69 -3.57 -17.51 -6.49
CA LEU A 69 -4.74 -18.16 -7.09
C LEU A 69 -4.39 -18.92 -8.38
N ALA A 70 -3.51 -18.36 -9.22
CA ALA A 70 -3.03 -19.04 -10.42
C ALA A 70 -2.19 -20.30 -10.10
N ALA A 71 -1.54 -20.35 -8.94
CA ALA A 71 -0.78 -21.51 -8.48
C ALA A 71 -1.66 -22.62 -7.85
N VAL A 72 -2.90 -22.33 -7.46
CA VAL A 72 -3.82 -23.30 -6.82
C VAL A 72 -4.00 -24.58 -7.66
N PRO A 73 -4.32 -24.52 -8.97
CA PRO A 73 -4.52 -25.71 -9.80
C PRO A 73 -3.25 -26.57 -9.93
N LEU A 74 -2.08 -25.94 -9.91
CA LEU A 74 -0.78 -26.62 -10.06
C LEU A 74 -0.38 -27.40 -8.80
N LEU A 75 -0.80 -26.89 -7.64
CA LEU A 75 -0.44 -27.44 -6.34
C LEU A 75 -1.52 -28.36 -5.76
N GLY A 76 -2.69 -28.44 -6.39
CA GLY A 76 -3.77 -29.38 -6.05
C GLY A 76 -4.43 -29.14 -4.69
N LYS A 77 -4.15 -28.01 -4.03
CA LYS A 77 -4.71 -27.63 -2.74
C LYS A 77 -5.23 -26.20 -2.75
N PRO A 78 -6.35 -25.92 -2.05
CA PRO A 78 -6.93 -24.59 -1.95
C PRO A 78 -6.06 -23.61 -1.15
N ILE A 79 -6.36 -22.31 -1.23
CA ILE A 79 -5.54 -21.29 -0.54
C ILE A 79 -5.72 -21.37 0.98
N SER A 80 -6.88 -21.81 1.47
CA SER A 80 -7.18 -22.02 2.90
C SER A 80 -6.35 -23.12 3.57
N GLU A 81 -5.80 -24.06 2.81
CA GLU A 81 -4.94 -25.13 3.36
C GLU A 81 -3.45 -24.74 3.42
N ARG A 82 -3.10 -23.52 3.00
CA ARG A 82 -1.72 -23.02 3.01
C ARG A 82 -1.44 -22.18 4.26
N LYS A 83 -0.22 -22.30 4.76
CA LYS A 83 0.31 -21.44 5.82
C LYS A 83 1.17 -20.36 5.20
N PHE A 84 0.86 -19.11 5.51
CA PHE A 84 1.66 -17.96 5.14
C PHE A 84 2.58 -17.61 6.32
N GLY A 85 3.77 -17.08 6.04
CA GLY A 85 4.72 -16.72 7.09
C GLY A 85 4.48 -15.30 7.58
N ALA A 86 4.66 -15.08 8.88
CA ALA A 86 4.59 -13.78 9.56
C ALA A 86 5.77 -12.83 9.23
N GLY A 87 6.20 -12.80 7.97
CA GLY A 87 7.19 -11.85 7.48
C GLY A 87 6.61 -10.44 7.32
N THR A 88 7.40 -9.52 6.77
CA THR A 88 6.97 -8.16 6.36
C THR A 88 6.05 -8.20 5.13
N VAL A 89 5.08 -9.09 5.13
CA VAL A 89 3.97 -9.08 4.20
C VAL A 89 3.16 -7.85 4.57
N GLY A 90 3.11 -6.87 3.67
CA GLY A 90 2.37 -5.63 3.92
C GLY A 90 0.94 -5.95 4.35
N THR A 91 0.41 -5.22 5.32
CA THR A 91 -0.92 -5.47 5.90
C THR A 91 -2.02 -5.58 4.83
N GLY A 92 -1.91 -4.84 3.72
CA GLY A 92 -2.82 -4.95 2.57
C GLY A 92 -2.81 -6.32 1.88
N ILE A 93 -1.69 -7.03 1.85
CA ILE A 93 -1.58 -8.39 1.29
C ILE A 93 -2.27 -9.39 2.22
N VAL A 94 -2.04 -9.29 3.53
CA VAL A 94 -2.70 -10.12 4.56
C VAL A 94 -4.22 -9.99 4.45
N ASP A 95 -4.72 -8.77 4.29
CA ASP A 95 -6.16 -8.52 4.19
C ASP A 95 -6.79 -9.14 2.95
N LEU A 96 -6.13 -9.06 1.80
CA LEU A 96 -6.65 -9.68 0.58
C LEU A 96 -6.58 -11.21 0.63
N ILE A 97 -5.53 -11.79 1.23
CA ILE A 97 -5.45 -13.25 1.42
C ILE A 97 -6.54 -13.71 2.40
N ALA A 98 -6.77 -12.98 3.50
CA ALA A 98 -7.81 -13.31 4.46
C ALA A 98 -9.21 -13.22 3.84
N GLN A 99 -9.46 -12.21 3.00
CA GLN A 99 -10.70 -12.12 2.23
C GLN A 99 -10.87 -13.27 1.23
N ALA A 100 -9.79 -13.71 0.58
CA ALA A 100 -9.83 -14.86 -0.32
C ALA A 100 -10.16 -16.16 0.42
N ILE A 101 -9.50 -16.41 1.56
CA ILE A 101 -9.78 -17.58 2.43
C ILE A 101 -11.22 -17.52 2.97
N SER A 102 -11.68 -16.34 3.38
CA SER A 102 -13.05 -16.12 3.87
C SER A 102 -14.08 -16.45 2.79
N ARG A 103 -13.88 -15.99 1.55
CA ARG A 103 -14.76 -16.31 0.41
C ARG A 103 -14.76 -17.79 0.04
N GLU A 104 -13.62 -18.46 0.18
CA GLU A 104 -13.49 -19.88 -0.14
C GLU A 104 -14.11 -20.78 0.93
N THR A 105 -13.97 -20.42 2.21
CA THR A 105 -14.37 -21.28 3.35
C THR A 105 -15.69 -20.88 4.00
N GLY A 106 -16.21 -19.68 3.72
CA GLY A 106 -17.37 -19.09 4.38
C GLY A 106 -17.11 -18.58 5.80
N LYS A 107 -15.88 -18.67 6.32
CA LYS A 107 -15.48 -18.14 7.64
C LYS A 107 -15.38 -16.62 7.62
N THR A 108 -15.38 -15.99 8.79
CA THR A 108 -15.14 -14.54 8.89
C THR A 108 -13.72 -14.17 8.46
N VAL A 109 -13.49 -12.91 8.09
CA VAL A 109 -12.16 -12.41 7.71
C VAL A 109 -11.21 -12.49 8.91
N GLU A 110 -11.70 -12.21 10.11
CA GLU A 110 -10.96 -12.30 11.37
C GLU A 110 -10.49 -13.73 11.67
N GLU A 111 -11.33 -14.73 11.44
CA GLU A 111 -10.94 -16.16 11.57
C GLU A 111 -9.97 -16.59 10.47
N SER A 112 -10.13 -16.03 9.27
CA SER A 112 -9.26 -16.30 8.13
C SER A 112 -7.85 -15.71 8.35
N ARG A 113 -7.75 -14.55 8.99
CA ARG A 113 -6.48 -13.93 9.39
C ARG A 113 -5.64 -14.78 10.33
N LYS A 114 -6.26 -15.66 11.15
CA LYS A 114 -5.52 -16.55 12.07
C LYS A 114 -4.69 -17.63 11.36
N GLN A 115 -4.89 -17.82 10.06
CA GLN A 115 -4.21 -18.84 9.24
C GLN A 115 -3.02 -18.26 8.45
N ILE A 116 -2.80 -16.94 8.54
CA ILE A 116 -1.78 -16.16 7.85
C ILE A 116 -0.74 -15.69 8.88
#